data_AF-A0A364XY66-F1
#
_entry.id   AF-A0A364XY66-F1
#
_cell.length_a   1.000
_cell.length_b   1.000
_cell.length_c   1.000
_cell.angle_alpha   90.00
_cell.angle_beta   90.00
_cell.angle_gamma   90.00
#
_symmetry.space_group_name_H-M   'P 1'
#
loop_
_entity.id
_entity.type
_entity.pdbx_description
1 polymer ?
#
loop_
_entity_poly.entity_id
_entity_poly.type
_entity_poly.pdbx_seq_one_letter_code
_entity_poly.pdbx_strand_id
1 'polypeptide(L)'
;MKTIKTPSGVKRIEDSDATLSLFKLREILTDERKLIINRLESNLTSYLDFRFHTKPNSKQIDGIKNQLASLKASNLDLEKYNAVVQCFLSNENTHVNAAQFYQEIDVCIEDELNSAQLRLV
;
A
#
# COMPACT_ATOMS: atom_id res chain seq x y z
N MET A 1 -14.01 -20.89 6.73
CA MET A 1 -13.03 -20.02 7.41
C MET A 1 -11.87 -19.78 6.47
N LYS A 2 -11.47 -18.52 6.26
CA LYS A 2 -10.28 -18.17 5.45
C LYS A 2 -9.24 -17.49 6.34
N THR A 3 -7.97 -17.81 6.11
CA THR A 3 -6.81 -17.27 6.82
C THR A 3 -5.99 -16.43 5.86
N ILE A 4 -5.69 -15.20 6.27
CA ILE A 4 -4.85 -14.27 5.53
C ILE A 4 -3.57 -14.05 6.33
N LYS A 5 -2.43 -14.32 5.72
CA LYS A 5 -1.11 -14.02 6.26
C LYS A 5 -0.61 -12.75 5.57
N THR A 6 -0.46 -11.67 6.33
CA THR A 6 0.11 -10.40 5.89
C THR A 6 1.50 -10.22 6.50
N PRO A 7 2.30 -9.25 6.02
CA PRO A 7 3.60 -8.94 6.62
C PRO A 7 3.51 -8.54 8.10
N SER A 8 2.38 -7.96 8.55
CA SER A 8 2.17 -7.61 9.96
C SER A 8 1.62 -8.75 10.82
N GLY A 9 1.17 -9.86 10.25
CA GLY A 9 0.72 -11.03 11.01
C GLY A 9 -0.36 -11.87 10.32
N VAL A 10 -1.09 -12.65 11.12
CA VAL A 10 -2.14 -13.55 10.62
C VAL A 10 -3.51 -13.01 11.03
N LYS A 11 -4.44 -12.96 10.07
CA LYS A 11 -5.84 -12.58 10.25
C LYS A 11 -6.75 -13.73 9.80
N ARG A 12 -7.90 -13.88 10.44
CA ARG A 12 -8.90 -14.91 10.12
C ARG A 12 -10.23 -14.25 9.77
N ILE A 13 -10.89 -14.76 8.74
CA ILE A 13 -12.22 -14.37 8.29
C ILE A 13 -13.13 -15.58 8.46
N GLU A 14 -14.14 -15.44 9.32
CA GLU A 14 -15.06 -16.52 9.70
C GLU A 14 -16.40 -16.48 8.96
N ASP A 15 -16.57 -15.55 8.01
CA ASP A 15 -17.85 -15.39 7.30
C ASP A 15 -18.06 -16.44 6.20
N SER A 16 -19.31 -16.87 6.08
CA SER A 16 -19.80 -17.76 5.01
C SER A 16 -20.11 -17.01 3.72
N ASP A 17 -20.37 -15.71 3.81
CA ASP A 17 -20.74 -14.86 2.67
C ASP A 17 -19.49 -14.30 1.97
N ALA A 18 -19.43 -14.50 0.65
CA ALA A 18 -18.29 -14.08 -0.16
C ALA A 18 -18.13 -12.55 -0.24
N THR A 19 -19.25 -11.81 -0.27
CA THR A 19 -19.25 -10.34 -0.33
C THR A 19 -18.73 -9.75 0.97
N LEU A 20 -19.21 -10.25 2.12
CA LEU A 20 -18.71 -9.85 3.44
C LEU A 20 -17.24 -10.22 3.61
N SER A 21 -16.82 -11.38 3.10
CA SER A 21 -15.43 -11.82 3.12
C SER A 21 -14.51 -10.90 2.32
N LEU A 22 -14.94 -10.44 1.14
CA LEU A 22 -14.17 -9.49 0.33
C LEU A 22 -14.11 -8.10 0.96
N PHE A 23 -15.18 -7.67 1.65
CA PHE A 23 -15.16 -6.43 2.42
C PHE A 23 -14.12 -6.50 3.54
N LYS A 24 -14.10 -7.58 4.34
CA LYS A 24 -13.09 -7.78 5.39
C LYS A 24 -11.68 -7.91 4.82
N LEU A 25 -11.50 -8.56 3.67
CA LEU A 25 -10.21 -8.59 2.98
C LEU A 25 -9.74 -7.17 2.65
N ARG A 26 -10.62 -6.31 2.09
CA ARG A 26 -10.30 -4.90 1.81
C ARG A 26 -9.88 -4.16 3.06
N GLU A 27 -10.57 -4.34 4.19
CA GLU A 27 -10.20 -3.71 5.46
C GLU A 27 -8.81 -4.15 5.92
N ILE A 28 -8.53 -5.46 5.90
CA ILE A 28 -7.23 -6.02 6.28
C ILE A 28 -6.10 -5.46 5.41
N LEU A 29 -6.29 -5.43 4.09
CA LEU A 29 -5.29 -4.88 3.17
C LEU A 29 -5.13 -3.36 3.36
N THR A 30 -6.22 -2.64 3.63
CA THR A 30 -6.18 -1.21 3.90
C THR A 30 -5.36 -0.92 5.16
N ASP A 31 -5.57 -1.68 6.23
CA ASP A 31 -4.82 -1.55 7.48
C ASP A 31 -3.35 -1.90 7.31
N GLU A 32 -3.04 -2.95 6.55
CA GLU A 32 -1.65 -3.31 6.21
C GLU A 32 -0.96 -2.16 5.45
N ARG A 33 -1.63 -1.58 4.44
CA ARG A 33 -1.11 -0.42 3.70
C ARG A 33 -0.82 0.74 4.64
N LYS A 34 -1.73 1.06 5.55
CA LYS A 34 -1.54 2.14 6.55
C LYS A 34 -0.31 1.86 7.43
N LEU A 35 -0.14 0.63 7.89
CA LEU A 35 1.02 0.24 8.71
C LEU A 35 2.34 0.39 7.95
N ILE A 36 2.39 -0.04 6.69
CA ILE A 36 3.58 0.09 5.84
C ILE A 36 3.90 1.57 5.61
N ILE A 37 2.91 2.38 5.24
CA ILE A 37 3.10 3.83 5.05
C ILE A 37 3.61 4.50 6.33
N ASN A 38 3.03 4.22 7.49
CA ASN A 38 3.47 4.82 8.77
C ASN A 38 4.94 4.46 9.10
N ARG A 39 5.37 3.24 8.82
CA ARG A 39 6.77 2.81 8.99
C ARG A 39 7.69 3.52 7.99
N LEU A 40 7.25 3.66 6.75
CA LEU A 40 7.99 4.33 5.68
C LEU A 40 8.13 5.84 5.94
N GLU A 41 7.08 6.53 6.40
CA GLU A 41 7.09 7.95 6.73
C GLU A 41 8.22 8.30 7.74
N SER A 42 8.48 7.39 8.68
CA SER A 42 9.54 7.57 9.70
C SER A 42 10.95 7.50 9.13
N ASN A 43 11.13 6.85 7.97
CA ASN A 43 12.43 6.65 7.30
C ASN A 43 12.39 7.12 5.83
N LEU A 44 11.53 8.08 5.52
CA LEU A 44 11.18 8.45 4.14
C LEU A 44 12.42 8.87 3.35
N THR A 45 13.30 9.68 3.92
CA THR A 45 14.52 10.13 3.24
C THR A 45 15.42 8.97 2.83
N SER A 46 15.63 8.00 3.72
CA SER A 46 16.43 6.80 3.43
C SER A 46 15.77 5.93 2.38
N TYR A 47 14.43 5.82 2.41
CA TYR A 47 13.68 5.12 1.39
C TYR A 47 13.85 5.76 0.01
N LEU A 48 13.75 7.09 -0.07
CA LEU A 48 13.87 7.83 -1.33
C LEU A 48 15.28 7.73 -1.93
N ASP A 49 16.32 7.82 -1.09
CA ASP A 49 17.71 7.65 -1.53
C ASP A 49 17.99 6.22 -2.02
N PHE A 50 17.48 5.22 -1.30
CA PHE A 50 17.65 3.82 -1.66
C PHE A 50 16.87 3.42 -2.92
N ARG A 51 15.60 3.80 -3.00
CA ARG A 51 14.66 3.32 -4.03
C ARG A 51 14.69 4.15 -5.30
N PHE A 52 14.80 5.47 -5.16
CA PHE A 52 14.74 6.42 -6.28
C PHE A 52 16.08 7.07 -6.59
N HIS A 53 17.11 6.86 -5.76
CA HIS A 53 18.42 7.50 -5.92
C HIS A 53 18.32 9.03 -6.00
N THR A 54 17.35 9.60 -5.28
CA THR A 54 17.10 11.04 -5.23
C THR A 54 17.22 11.58 -3.82
N LYS A 55 17.67 12.83 -3.70
CA LYS A 55 17.69 13.60 -2.45
C LYS A 55 16.72 14.77 -2.57
N PRO A 56 15.42 14.55 -2.33
CA PRO A 56 14.42 15.58 -2.48
C PRO A 56 14.63 16.71 -1.46
N ASN A 57 14.28 17.92 -1.87
CA ASN A 57 14.28 19.08 -0.97
C ASN A 57 13.08 19.02 0.01
N SER A 58 13.08 19.88 1.02
CA SER A 58 12.01 19.90 2.05
C SER A 58 10.60 20.02 1.44
N LYS A 59 10.43 20.82 0.40
CA LYS A 59 9.13 21.01 -0.26
C LYS A 59 8.64 19.73 -0.95
N GLN A 60 9.55 19.00 -1.61
CA GLN A 60 9.24 17.70 -2.22
C GLN A 60 8.92 16.65 -1.16
N ILE A 61 9.66 16.64 -0.04
CA ILE A 61 9.38 15.74 1.08
C ILE A 61 7.98 16.00 1.64
N ASP A 62 7.59 17.26 1.81
CA ASP A 62 6.25 17.62 2.28
C ASP A 62 5.16 17.23 1.27
N GLY A 63 5.42 17.42 -0.02
CA GLY A 63 4.53 16.95 -1.11
C GLY A 63 4.31 15.44 -1.05
N ILE A 64 5.40 14.67 -0.95
CA ILE A 64 5.34 13.20 -0.84
C ILE A 64 4.57 12.78 0.41
N LYS A 65 4.84 13.40 1.57
CA LYS A 65 4.10 13.10 2.82
C LYS A 65 2.60 13.35 2.67
N ASN A 66 2.20 14.44 2.01
CA ASN A 66 0.79 14.73 1.76
C ASN A 66 0.16 13.67 0.85
N GLN A 67 0.83 13.24 -0.20
CA GLN A 67 0.36 12.18 -1.09
C GLN A 67 0.22 10.85 -0.34
N LEU A 68 1.22 10.48 0.45
CA LEU A 68 1.18 9.28 1.30
C LEU A 68 0.05 9.36 2.33
N ALA A 69 -0.22 10.53 2.91
CA ALA A 69 -1.35 10.74 3.80
C ALA A 69 -2.70 10.58 3.09
N SER A 70 -2.83 11.09 1.86
CA SER A 70 -4.01 10.88 1.02
C SER A 70 -4.20 9.40 0.66
N LEU A 71 -3.12 8.71 0.29
CA LEU A 71 -3.14 7.27 0.01
C LEU A 71 -3.56 6.48 1.25
N LYS A 72 -3.03 6.85 2.43
CA LYS A 72 -3.37 6.27 3.74
C LYS A 72 -4.84 6.47 4.12
N ALA A 73 -5.42 7.62 3.79
CA ALA A 73 -6.82 7.96 4.06
C ALA A 73 -7.79 7.34 3.03
N SER A 74 -7.32 7.01 1.83
CA SER A 74 -8.14 6.38 0.81
C SER A 74 -8.53 4.95 1.17
N ASN A 75 -9.63 4.46 0.58
CA ASN A 75 -9.93 3.03 0.59
C ASN A 75 -8.99 2.30 -0.38
N LEU A 76 -8.61 1.07 -0.03
CA LEU A 76 -7.82 0.24 -0.94
C LEU A 76 -8.66 -0.21 -2.13
N ASP A 77 -8.14 -0.03 -3.32
CA ASP A 77 -8.75 -0.53 -4.54
C ASP A 77 -8.40 -2.02 -4.72
N LEU A 78 -9.40 -2.90 -4.58
CA LEU A 78 -9.18 -4.35 -4.68
C LEU A 78 -8.78 -4.78 -6.11
N GLU A 79 -9.09 -3.99 -7.14
CA GLU A 79 -8.71 -4.31 -8.52
C GLU A 79 -7.18 -4.30 -8.68
N LYS A 80 -6.48 -3.39 -8.01
CA LYS A 80 -5.02 -3.34 -7.96
C LYS A 80 -4.39 -4.55 -7.25
N TYR A 81 -5.19 -5.27 -6.46
CA TYR A 81 -4.79 -6.45 -5.70
C TYR A 81 -5.50 -7.72 -6.22
N ASN A 82 -5.93 -7.74 -7.48
CA ASN A 82 -6.70 -8.85 -8.05
C ASN A 82 -6.02 -10.22 -7.84
N ALA A 83 -4.70 -10.33 -7.93
CA ALA A 83 -4.00 -11.58 -7.66
C ALA A 83 -4.22 -12.11 -6.22
N VAL A 84 -4.24 -11.20 -5.22
CA VAL A 84 -4.55 -11.54 -3.83
C VAL A 84 -6.02 -11.91 -3.69
N VAL A 85 -6.92 -11.19 -4.37
CA VAL A 85 -8.36 -11.48 -4.37
C VAL A 85 -8.64 -12.87 -4.96
N GLN A 86 -8.07 -13.22 -6.11
CA GLN A 86 -8.25 -14.53 -6.74
C GLN A 86 -7.70 -15.65 -5.84
N CYS A 87 -6.53 -15.43 -5.24
CA CYS A 87 -5.96 -16.37 -4.28
C CYS A 87 -6.86 -16.54 -3.04
N PHE A 88 -7.39 -15.43 -2.54
CA PHE A 88 -8.32 -15.41 -1.42
C PHE A 88 -9.63 -16.12 -1.72
N LEU A 89 -10.19 -15.98 -2.92
CA LEU A 89 -11.42 -16.68 -3.29
C LEU A 89 -11.17 -18.19 -3.46
N SER A 90 -10.05 -18.56 -4.08
CA SER A 90 -9.75 -19.94 -4.44
C SER A 90 -9.19 -20.79 -3.29
N ASN A 91 -8.59 -20.16 -2.27
CA ASN A 91 -7.89 -20.88 -1.20
C ASN A 91 -8.44 -20.56 0.19
N GLU A 92 -8.23 -21.49 1.13
CA GLU A 92 -8.48 -21.23 2.55
C GLU A 92 -7.35 -20.41 3.19
N ASN A 93 -6.14 -20.50 2.65
CA ASN A 93 -4.97 -19.79 3.14
C ASN A 93 -4.44 -18.87 2.04
N THR A 94 -4.35 -17.58 2.32
CA THR A 94 -3.81 -16.57 1.39
C THR A 94 -2.61 -15.90 2.01
N HIS A 95 -1.53 -15.76 1.24
CA HIS A 95 -0.35 -15.03 1.65
C HIS A 95 -0.27 -13.72 0.86
N VAL A 96 -0.21 -12.61 1.57
CA VAL A 96 -0.12 -11.26 1.01
C VAL A 96 1.33 -10.80 1.13
N ASN A 97 1.95 -10.49 -0.01
CA ASN A 97 3.32 -9.99 -0.05
C ASN A 97 3.34 -8.47 0.14
N ALA A 98 4.30 -7.98 0.92
CA ALA A 98 4.56 -6.55 1.09
C ALA A 98 4.84 -5.81 -0.24
N ALA A 99 5.39 -6.51 -1.23
CA ALA A 99 5.84 -5.93 -2.50
C ALA A 99 4.75 -5.15 -3.25
N GLN A 100 3.49 -5.60 -3.22
CA GLN A 100 2.39 -4.90 -3.89
C GLN A 100 2.09 -3.53 -3.27
N PHE A 101 2.18 -3.43 -1.94
CA PHE A 101 1.98 -2.16 -1.25
C PHE A 101 3.11 -1.18 -1.58
N TYR A 102 4.37 -1.67 -1.59
CA TYR A 102 5.51 -0.83 -1.98
C TYR A 102 5.42 -0.37 -3.43
N GLN A 103 4.91 -1.21 -4.34
CA GLN A 103 4.68 -0.79 -5.73
C GLN A 103 3.64 0.33 -5.83
N GLU A 104 2.53 0.25 -5.09
CA GLU A 104 1.52 1.33 -5.05
C GLU A 104 2.11 2.62 -4.47
N ILE A 105 2.90 2.50 -3.41
CA ILE A 105 3.61 3.63 -2.78
C ILE A 105 4.62 4.25 -3.76
N ASP A 106 5.36 3.43 -4.50
CA ASP A 106 6.37 3.89 -5.44
C ASP A 106 5.74 4.74 -6.54
N VAL A 107 4.65 4.27 -7.15
CA VAL A 107 3.90 5.03 -8.17
C VAL A 107 3.45 6.39 -7.61
N CYS A 108 2.92 6.39 -6.39
CA CYS A 108 2.47 7.61 -5.71
C CYS A 108 3.63 8.60 -5.47
N ILE A 109 4.82 8.11 -5.18
CA ILE A 109 6.02 8.94 -4.99
C ILE A 109 6.56 9.44 -6.34
N GLU A 110 6.60 8.59 -7.36
CA GLU A 110 7.06 8.95 -8.72
C GLU A 110 6.25 10.10 -9.30
N ASP A 111 4.93 10.08 -9.13
CA ASP A 111 4.05 11.15 -9.60
C ASP A 111 4.44 12.52 -9.01
N GLU A 112 4.79 12.57 -7.72
CA GLU A 112 5.22 13.82 -7.06
C GLU A 112 6.65 14.23 -7.47
N LEU A 113 7.56 13.27 -7.59
CA LEU A 113 8.94 13.53 -8.02
C LEU A 113 8.99 14.06 -9.47
N ASN A 114 8.18 13.51 -10.37
CA ASN A 114 8.11 13.91 -11.78
C ASN A 114 7.30 15.19 -11.99
N SER A 115 6.25 15.43 -11.20
CA SER A 115 5.47 16.69 -11.23
C SER A 115 6.34 17.91 -10.91
N ALA A 116 7.38 17.75 -10.08
CA ALA A 116 8.35 18.79 -9.82
C ALA A 116 9.28 19.07 -11.03
N GLN A 117 9.56 18.07 -11.87
CA GLN A 117 10.41 18.21 -13.06
C GLN A 117 9.67 18.91 -14.22
N LEU A 118 8.36 18.70 -14.35
CA LEU A 118 7.56 19.27 -15.44
C LEU A 118 7.22 20.76 -15.28
N ARG A 119 7.56 21.40 -14.16
CA ARG A 119 7.33 22.84 -13.91
C ARG A 119 8.49 23.76 -14.33
N LEU A 120 9.48 23.23 -15.06
CA LEU A 120 10.70 23.95 -15.47
C LEU A 120 10.78 24.24 -16.99
N VAL A 121 9.64 24.38 -17.68
CA VAL A 121 9.60 24.84 -19.09
C VAL A 121 8.70 26.06 -19.21
#